data_AF-A0A9R1A9Q3-F1
#
_entry.id   AF-A0A9R1A9Q3-F1
#
_cell.length_a   1.000
_cell.length_b   1.000
_cell.length_c   1.000
_cell.angle_alpha   90.00
_cell.angle_beta   90.00
_cell.angle_gamma   90.00
#
_symmetry.space_group_name_H-M   'P 1'
#
loop_
_entity.id
_entity.type
_entity.pdbx_description
1 polymer ?
#
loop_
_entity_poly.entity_id
_entity_poly.type
_entity_poly.pdbx_seq_one_letter_code
_entity_poly.pdbx_strand_id
1 'polypeptide(L)'
;MAQHLLAAADRYGLDRLKIICEGKLVGGITVDTAATTLALAEQHNCPHLKEKCVEFIISSPEILVAVVATEGYKHLEASCPSALTSIVLSTRGRRN
;
A
#
# COMPACT_ATOMS: atom_id res chain seq x y z
N MET A 1 4.13 8.51 -11.33
CA MET A 1 5.50 9.07 -11.12
C MET A 1 6.06 8.81 -9.73
N ALA A 2 5.34 9.11 -8.64
CA ALA A 2 5.86 8.90 -7.27
C ALA A 2 6.31 7.45 -6.98
N GLN A 3 5.66 6.47 -7.61
CA GLN A 3 6.03 5.05 -7.58
C GLN A 3 7.45 4.79 -8.13
N HIS A 4 7.78 5.32 -9.32
CA HIS A 4 9.11 5.19 -9.90
C HIS A 4 10.17 5.94 -9.09
N LEU A 5 9.80 7.07 -8.49
CA LEU A 5 10.70 7.84 -7.65
C LEU A 5 10.99 7.14 -6.32
N LEU A 6 9.99 6.45 -5.73
CA LEU A 6 10.17 5.59 -4.56
C LEU A 6 11.11 4.43 -4.88
N ALA A 7 10.90 3.77 -6.03
CA ALA A 7 11.76 2.66 -6.46
C ALA A 7 13.21 3.09 -6.69
N ALA A 8 13.43 4.28 -7.27
CA ALA A 8 14.76 4.86 -7.40
C ALA A 8 15.33 5.23 -6.02
N ALA A 9 14.56 5.90 -5.16
CA ALA A 9 15.03 6.29 -3.83
C ALA A 9 15.47 5.07 -3.00
N ASP A 10 14.70 3.98 -3.05
CA ASP A 10 15.03 2.72 -2.39
C ASP A 10 16.31 2.09 -2.96
N ARG A 11 16.42 2.02 -4.30
CA ARG A 11 17.59 1.46 -4.98
C ARG A 11 18.89 2.25 -4.71
N TYR A 12 18.79 3.56 -4.53
CA TYR A 12 19.94 4.44 -4.28
C TYR A 12 20.15 4.78 -2.79
N GLY A 13 19.37 4.20 -1.87
CA GLY A 13 19.50 4.47 -0.43
C GLY A 13 19.23 5.93 -0.05
N LEU A 14 18.34 6.60 -0.78
CA LEU A 14 17.97 8.00 -0.55
C LEU A 14 16.81 8.10 0.45
N ASP A 15 17.07 7.82 1.73
CA ASP A 15 16.04 7.73 2.78
C ASP A 15 15.17 8.99 2.87
N ARG A 16 15.78 10.18 2.75
CA ARG A 16 15.06 11.45 2.81
C ARG A 16 14.11 11.63 1.61
N LEU A 17 14.49 11.14 0.44
CA LEU A 17 13.63 11.15 -0.75
C LEU A 17 12.53 10.10 -0.63
N LYS A 18 12.83 8.93 -0.05
CA LYS A 18 11.88 7.86 0.23
C LYS A 18 10.72 8.39 1.08
N ILE A 19 11.00 9.07 2.19
CA ILE A 19 9.98 9.68 3.08
C ILE A 19 9.10 10.69 2.34
N ILE A 20 9.70 11.53 1.48
CA ILE A 20 8.94 12.52 0.69
C ILE A 20 8.01 11.82 -0.30
N CYS A 21 8.48 10.74 -0.95
CA CYS A 21 7.68 9.92 -1.85
C CYS A 21 6.54 9.22 -1.11
N GLU A 22 6.80 8.67 0.08
CA GLU A 22 5.77 8.06 0.92
C GLU A 22 4.68 9.08 1.26
N GLY A 23 5.03 10.29 1.73
CA GLY A 23 4.03 11.32 2.06
C GLY A 23 3.15 11.72 0.86
N LYS A 24 3.74 11.81 -0.34
CA LYS A 24 2.97 12.07 -1.57
C LYS A 24 2.07 10.92 -1.97
N LEU A 25 2.54 9.68 -1.80
CA LEU A 25 1.75 8.49 -2.12
C LEU A 25 0.60 8.34 -1.13
N VAL A 26 0.82 8.56 0.17
CA VAL A 26 -0.24 8.54 1.20
C VAL A 26 -1.32 9.58 0.91
N GLY A 27 -0.95 10.80 0.54
CA GLY A 27 -1.93 11.84 0.19
C GLY A 27 -2.71 11.59 -1.10
N GLY A 28 -2.25 10.65 -1.94
CA GLY A 28 -2.87 10.30 -3.22
C GLY A 28 -3.56 8.94 -3.23
N ILE A 29 -3.72 8.28 -2.08
CA ILE A 29 -4.37 6.96 -2.02
C ILE A 29 -5.84 7.10 -2.37
N THR A 30 -6.25 6.35 -3.38
CA THR A 30 -7.63 6.17 -3.81
C THR A 30 -7.97 4.69 -3.83
N VAL A 31 -9.25 4.33 -3.98
CA VAL A 31 -9.70 2.94 -4.06
C VAL A 31 -8.93 2.15 -5.15
N ASP A 32 -8.76 2.74 -6.33
CA ASP A 32 -8.05 2.10 -7.45
C ASP A 32 -6.53 2.00 -7.23
N THR A 33 -5.95 2.93 -6.46
CA THR A 33 -4.49 3.03 -6.29
C THR A 33 -4.01 2.45 -4.95
N ALA A 34 -4.90 2.14 -4.02
CA ALA A 34 -4.55 1.61 -2.70
C ALA A 34 -3.85 0.26 -2.81
N ALA A 35 -4.37 -0.65 -3.64
CA ALA A 35 -3.77 -1.97 -3.83
C ALA A 35 -2.39 -1.90 -4.52
N THR A 36 -2.26 -1.10 -5.58
CA THR A 36 -0.99 -0.92 -6.28
C THR A 36 0.06 -0.20 -5.41
N THR A 37 -0.36 0.77 -4.59
CA THR A 37 0.54 1.48 -3.66
C THR A 37 0.98 0.56 -2.52
N LEU A 38 0.10 -0.31 -2.02
CA LEU A 38 0.44 -1.33 -1.04
C LEU A 38 1.45 -2.35 -1.59
N ALA A 39 1.28 -2.79 -2.84
CA ALA A 39 2.24 -3.68 -3.52
C ALA A 39 3.65 -3.07 -3.56
N LEU A 40 3.72 -1.78 -3.90
CA LEU A 40 5.00 -1.06 -3.96
C LEU A 40 5.62 -0.87 -2.59
N ALA A 41 4.80 -0.61 -1.57
CA ALA A 41 5.29 -0.48 -0.20
C ALA A 41 5.91 -1.80 0.29
N GLU A 42 5.30 -2.93 -0.04
CA GLU A 42 5.83 -4.26 0.24
C GLU A 42 7.14 -4.52 -0.52
N GLN A 43 7.17 -4.21 -1.82
CA GLN A 43 8.33 -4.45 -2.68
C GLN A 43 9.57 -3.63 -2.29
N HIS A 44 9.36 -2.41 -1.81
CA HIS A 44 10.44 -1.48 -1.43
C HIS A 44 10.65 -1.37 0.09
N ASN A 45 10.14 -2.33 0.88
CA ASN A 45 10.24 -2.32 2.34
C ASN A 45 9.95 -0.94 2.96
N CYS A 46 8.78 -0.38 2.65
CA CYS A 46 8.29 0.91 3.13
C CYS A 46 7.22 0.68 4.20
N PRO A 47 7.58 0.41 5.47
CA PRO A 47 6.62 0.03 6.50
C PRO A 47 5.60 1.13 6.78
N HIS A 48 6.01 2.40 6.71
CA HIS A 48 5.11 3.53 6.98
C HIS A 48 4.04 3.68 5.90
N LEU A 49 4.43 3.62 4.62
CA LEU A 49 3.48 3.62 3.50
C LEU A 49 2.54 2.41 3.54
N LYS A 50 3.07 1.22 3.89
CA LYS A 50 2.28 0.00 4.03
C LYS A 50 1.19 0.16 5.08
N GLU A 51 1.55 0.63 6.27
CA GLU A 51 0.61 0.86 7.36
C GLU A 51 -0.50 1.82 6.95
N LYS A 52 -0.16 2.95 6.32
CA LYS A 52 -1.14 3.94 5.85
C LYS A 52 -2.06 3.41 4.75
N CYS A 53 -1.54 2.60 3.83
CA CYS A 53 -2.37 1.94 2.83
C CYS A 53 -3.35 0.95 3.48
N VAL A 54 -2.88 0.12 4.41
CA VAL A 54 -3.75 -0.82 5.12
C VAL A 54 -4.79 -0.07 5.94
N GLU A 55 -4.41 0.99 6.66
CA GLU A 55 -5.31 1.85 7.43
C GLU A 55 -6.42 2.43 6.55
N PHE A 56 -6.09 2.94 5.36
CA PHE A 56 -7.07 3.43 4.39
C PHE A 56 -8.01 2.31 3.90
N ILE A 57 -7.47 1.16 3.51
CA ILE A 57 -8.25 0.03 3.00
C ILE A 57 -9.26 -0.48 4.05
N ILE A 58 -8.85 -0.54 5.32
CA ILE A 58 -9.71 -1.00 6.43
C ILE A 58 -10.53 0.12 7.07
N SER A 59 -10.37 1.38 6.64
CA SER A 59 -11.09 2.53 7.21
C SER A 59 -12.59 2.41 7.04
N SER A 60 -13.04 1.77 5.97
CA SER A 60 -14.46 1.52 5.72
C SER A 60 -14.67 0.21 4.97
N PRO A 61 -15.71 -0.57 5.32
CA PRO A 61 -16.02 -1.81 4.62
C PRO A 61 -16.36 -1.58 3.14
N GLU A 62 -16.93 -0.44 2.79
CA GLU A 62 -17.19 -0.03 1.40
C GLU A 62 -15.89 0.13 0.61
N ILE A 63 -14.89 0.80 1.18
CA ILE A 63 -13.56 0.95 0.58
C ILE A 63 -12.90 -0.41 0.41
N LEU A 64 -12.95 -1.27 1.43
CA LEU A 64 -12.40 -2.62 1.34
C LEU A 64 -13.00 -3.41 0.18
N VAL A 65 -14.34 -3.44 0.08
CA VAL A 65 -15.04 -4.15 -1.00
C VAL A 65 -14.71 -3.55 -2.36
N ALA A 66 -14.67 -2.22 -2.46
CA ALA A 66 -14.34 -1.55 -3.70
C ALA A 66 -12.88 -1.81 -4.13
N VAL A 67 -11.92 -1.78 -3.19
CA VAL A 67 -10.51 -2.13 -3.45
C VAL A 67 -10.41 -3.57 -3.92
N VAL A 68 -11.07 -4.53 -3.26
CA VAL A 68 -11.05 -5.95 -3.65
C VAL A 68 -11.63 -6.16 -5.06
N ALA A 69 -12.58 -5.33 -5.49
CA ALA A 69 -13.15 -5.39 -6.83
C ALA A 69 -12.22 -4.82 -7.93
N THR A 70 -11.21 -4.03 -7.57
CA THR A 70 -10.30 -3.40 -8.54
C THR A 70 -9.33 -4.41 -9.17
N GLU A 71 -8.91 -4.14 -10.41
CA GLU A 71 -7.83 -4.89 -11.05
C GLU A 71 -6.49 -4.76 -10.30
N GLY A 72 -6.28 -3.62 -9.63
CA GLY A 72 -5.11 -3.39 -8.79
C GLY A 72 -4.98 -4.42 -7.66
N TYR A 73 -6.10 -4.87 -7.09
CA TYR A 73 -6.10 -5.91 -6.05
C TYR A 73 -5.80 -7.30 -6.61
N LYS A 74 -6.35 -7.65 -7.78
CA LYS A 74 -6.01 -8.92 -8.46
C LYS A 74 -4.53 -8.98 -8.81
N HIS A 75 -3.96 -7.87 -9.25
CA HIS A 75 -2.53 -7.77 -9.53
C HIS A 75 -1.68 -7.87 -8.26
N LEU A 76 -2.13 -7.26 -7.16
CA LEU A 76 -1.50 -7.37 -5.84
C LEU A 76 -1.45 -8.85 -5.38
N GLU A 77 -2.56 -9.58 -5.51
CA GLU A 77 -2.65 -10.99 -5.15
C GLU A 77 -1.66 -11.85 -5.95
N ALA A 78 -1.53 -11.61 -7.25
CA ALA A 78 -0.60 -12.33 -8.11
C ALA A 78 0.88 -11.96 -7.85
N SER A 79 1.16 -10.69 -7.52
CA SER A 79 2.53 -10.18 -7.39
C SER A 79 3.11 -10.35 -6.00
N CYS A 80 2.31 -10.12 -4.95
CA CYS A 80 2.78 -10.02 -3.57
C CYS A 80 1.72 -10.54 -2.58
N PRO A 81 1.55 -11.87 -2.46
CA PRO A 81 0.56 -12.44 -1.54
C PRO A 81 0.83 -12.10 -0.06
N SER A 82 2.08 -11.76 0.32
CA SER A 82 2.41 -11.31 1.68
C SER A 82 1.72 -10.00 2.08
N ALA A 83 1.44 -9.13 1.12
CA ALA A 83 0.71 -7.89 1.36
C ALA A 83 -0.75 -8.16 1.77
N LEU A 84 -1.37 -9.22 1.25
CA LEU A 84 -2.71 -9.64 1.65
C LEU A 84 -2.75 -10.07 3.11
N THR A 85 -1.73 -10.79 3.57
CA THR A 85 -1.59 -11.19 4.98
C THR A 85 -1.65 -9.97 5.90
N SER A 86 -1.04 -8.85 5.51
CA SER A 86 -1.10 -7.62 6.30
C SER A 86 -2.51 -7.03 6.41
N ILE A 87 -3.29 -7.05 5.32
CA ILE A 87 -4.70 -6.61 5.34
C ILE A 87 -5.54 -7.54 6.23
N VAL A 88 -5.34 -8.86 6.09
CA VAL A 88 -6.09 -9.88 6.85
C VAL A 88 -5.76 -9.82 8.36
N LEU A 89 -4.49 -9.57 8.71
CA LEU A 89 -4.08 -9.42 10.12
C LEU A 89 -4.64 -8.13 10.73
N SER A 90 -4.59 -7.00 10.02
CA SER A 90 -5.11 -5.73 10.53
C SER A 90 -6.64 -5.69 10.62
N THR A 91 -7.36 -6.44 9.77
CA THR A 91 -8.82 -6.63 9.92
C THR A 91 -9.17 -7.51 11.11
N ARG A 92 -8.35 -8.52 11.44
CA ARG A 92 -8.52 -9.35 12.66
C ARG A 92 -8.22 -8.59 13.96
N GLY A 93 -7.29 -7.64 13.95
CA GLY A 93 -6.91 -6.86 15.13
C GLY A 93 -7.99 -5.93 15.70
N ARG A 94 -9.04 -5.61 14.94
CA ARG A 94 -10.16 -4.74 15.39
C ARG A 94 -11.28 -5.45 16.17
N ARG A 95 -11.20 -6.78 16.37
CA ARG A 95 -12.25 -7.60 17.02
C ARG A 95 -11.99 -7.92 18.51
N ASN A 96 -11.05 -7.24 19.18
CA ASN A 96 -10.78 -7.45 20.61
C ASN A 96 -11.01 -6.18 21.41
#